data_AF-A0A3B9R469-F1
#
_entry.id   AF-A0A3B9R469-F1
#
_cell.length_a   1.000
_cell.length_b   1.000
_cell.length_c   1.000
_cell.angle_alpha   90.00
_cell.angle_beta   90.00
_cell.angle_gamma   90.00
#
_symmetry.space_group_name_H-M   'P 1'
#
loop_
_entity.id
_entity.type
_entity.pdbx_description
1 polymer ?
#
loop_
_entity_poly.entity_id
_entity_poly.type
_entity_poly.pdbx_seq_one_letter_code
_entity_poly.pdbx_strand_id
1 'polypeptide(L)'
;MPSTQKNNFLLEKIVVQLNTKQLKINVYNTPLGERWLQALKDNLQKKRILEKNFCWLGWADSKRDLQYLTNELNTNIKQINSYNFSPNYQTIEMFSQDDFQYSGNLPIGKQGLGKHLKHDACNKLHRFFEDLQGTAWAPSKYYKQADSQTKYAIRQLNNICHEIESWVNADRKKAFEPEWMRPSQITTFLNAPRYKLQDIDYELFKENRFSRELGGVYLHWSQVGKTLYEVFRDENGPKMTEALCSEINHQIYYSGEFDIEWGQTITEQNSFKKLEMDGFRHWLDLNGYDWDDSKLALGYIKIGQVDMQSGFGNASFLEVYKAMKDNLNITNINVTGSQHCENNFPYSLDSDDWKKIQINYLKEGYESRSMR
;
A
#
# COMPACT_ATOMS: atom_id res chain seq x y z
N MET A 1 -25.43 -10.27 11.92
CA MET A 1 -25.61 -9.94 10.49
C MET A 1 -26.43 -8.67 10.36
N PRO A 2 -25.83 -7.48 10.39
CA PRO A 2 -25.92 -6.58 9.26
C PRO A 2 -24.84 -7.03 8.30
N SER A 3 -25.21 -7.89 7.36
CA SER A 3 -24.53 -7.85 6.08
C SER A 3 -24.63 -6.41 5.60
N THR A 4 -23.61 -5.88 4.92
CA THR A 4 -23.89 -5.04 3.76
C THR A 4 -25.12 -5.64 3.08
N GLN A 5 -26.25 -4.94 3.03
CA GLN A 5 -27.25 -5.27 2.01
C GLN A 5 -26.39 -5.36 0.75
N LYS A 6 -26.19 -6.55 0.17
CA LYS A 6 -25.00 -6.85 -0.66
C LYS A 6 -24.83 -5.93 -1.87
N ASN A 7 -25.77 -5.00 -2.10
CA ASN A 7 -25.79 -4.00 -3.14
C ASN A 7 -26.27 -2.60 -2.67
N ASN A 8 -26.22 -2.25 -1.37
CA ASN A 8 -26.54 -0.88 -0.93
C ASN A 8 -25.31 0.01 -1.09
N PHE A 9 -25.31 0.76 -2.18
CA PHE A 9 -24.24 1.67 -2.56
C PHE A 9 -24.72 3.11 -2.48
N LEU A 10 -23.78 4.02 -2.26
CA LEU A 10 -24.03 5.44 -2.47
C LEU A 10 -24.45 5.68 -3.93
N LEU A 11 -25.21 6.77 -4.12
CA LEU A 11 -25.60 7.25 -5.44
C LEU A 11 -24.36 7.60 -6.25
N GLU A 12 -23.37 8.22 -5.62
CA GLU A 12 -22.13 8.60 -6.26
C GLU A 12 -21.33 7.40 -6.76
N LYS A 13 -20.78 7.54 -7.97
CA LYS A 13 -19.88 6.59 -8.60
C LYS A 13 -18.52 7.22 -8.78
N ILE A 14 -17.48 6.49 -8.41
CA ILE A 14 -16.11 6.90 -8.70
C ILE A 14 -15.71 6.24 -10.01
N VAL A 15 -15.10 7.03 -10.88
CA VAL A 15 -14.61 6.60 -12.18
C VAL A 15 -13.12 6.89 -12.21
N VAL A 16 -12.31 5.84 -12.32
CA VAL A 16 -10.86 5.92 -12.46
C VAL A 16 -10.52 5.66 -13.91
N GLN A 17 -10.02 6.68 -14.60
CA GLN A 17 -9.51 6.55 -15.96
C GLN A 17 -8.06 6.11 -15.93
N LEU A 18 -7.75 5.09 -16.73
CA LEU A 18 -6.41 4.56 -16.95
C LEU A 18 -5.92 4.97 -18.35
N ASN A 19 -4.93 4.27 -18.91
CA ASN A 19 -4.41 4.56 -20.25
C ASN A 19 -5.47 4.29 -21.34
N THR A 20 -6.01 3.08 -21.37
CA THR A 20 -6.97 2.60 -22.39
C THR A 20 -8.23 2.00 -21.76
N LYS A 21 -8.31 1.99 -20.43
CA LYS A 21 -9.43 1.44 -19.66
C LYS A 21 -10.00 2.44 -18.69
N GLN A 22 -11.22 2.15 -18.24
CA GLN A 22 -11.92 2.87 -17.19
C GLN A 22 -12.39 1.86 -16.15
N LEU A 23 -12.25 2.21 -14.88
CA LEU A 23 -12.81 1.47 -13.76
C LEU A 23 -13.96 2.27 -13.15
N LYS A 24 -15.08 1.60 -12.89
CA LYS A 24 -16.19 2.17 -12.11
C LYS A 24 -16.20 1.53 -10.74
N ILE A 25 -16.26 2.34 -9.70
CA ILE A 25 -16.26 1.89 -8.30
C ILE A 25 -17.58 2.31 -7.66
N ASN A 26 -18.22 1.34 -7.02
CA ASN A 26 -19.38 1.52 -6.18
C ASN A 26 -18.94 1.61 -4.71
N VAL A 27 -19.28 2.68 -4.02
CA VAL A 27 -18.96 2.89 -2.60
C VAL A 27 -20.11 2.37 -1.75
N TYR A 28 -19.83 1.60 -0.70
CA TYR A 28 -20.87 1.11 0.20
C TYR A 28 -21.53 2.26 0.96
N ASN A 29 -22.85 2.20 1.08
CA ASN A 29 -23.63 3.19 1.82
C ASN A 29 -23.50 2.94 3.33
N THR A 30 -22.43 3.49 3.91
CA THR A 30 -22.15 3.51 5.35
C THR A 30 -21.78 4.93 5.78
N PRO A 31 -21.92 5.29 7.07
CA PRO A 31 -21.48 6.59 7.56
C PRO A 31 -20.00 6.87 7.25
N LEU A 32 -19.13 5.86 7.33
CA LEU A 32 -17.73 6.00 6.92
C LEU A 32 -17.59 6.19 5.41
N GLY A 33 -18.33 5.45 4.60
CA GLY A 33 -18.31 5.58 3.14
C GLY A 33 -18.64 7.00 2.67
N GLU A 34 -19.65 7.63 3.27
CA GLU A 34 -20.01 9.03 3.00
C GLU A 34 -18.88 9.99 3.37
N ARG A 35 -18.32 9.87 4.59
CA ARG A 35 -17.22 10.74 5.05
C ARG A 35 -15.94 10.55 4.26
N TRP A 36 -15.60 9.31 3.92
CA TRP A 36 -14.45 8.97 3.09
C TRP A 36 -14.62 9.54 1.68
N LEU A 37 -15.82 9.47 1.09
CA LEU A 37 -16.10 10.06 -0.22
C LEU A 37 -15.91 11.58 -0.21
N GLN A 38 -16.28 12.27 0.88
CA GLN A 38 -15.99 13.70 1.02
C GLN A 38 -14.49 13.99 1.10
N ALA A 39 -13.71 13.16 1.79
CA ALA A 39 -12.26 13.28 1.81
C ALA A 39 -11.63 13.07 0.42
N LEU A 40 -12.14 12.09 -0.36
CA LEU A 40 -11.73 11.90 -1.76
C LEU A 40 -12.08 13.13 -2.60
N LYS A 41 -13.31 13.65 -2.50
CA LYS A 41 -13.72 14.88 -3.20
C LYS A 41 -12.80 16.07 -2.86
N ASP A 42 -12.41 16.25 -1.59
CA ASP A 42 -11.44 17.29 -1.21
C ASP A 42 -10.07 17.07 -1.90
N ASN A 43 -9.55 15.83 -1.92
CA ASN A 43 -8.30 15.52 -2.65
C ASN A 43 -8.37 15.88 -4.13
N LEU A 44 -9.49 15.60 -4.78
CA LEU A 44 -9.70 15.92 -6.19
C LEU A 44 -9.86 17.43 -6.41
N GLN A 45 -10.69 18.11 -5.61
CA GLN A 45 -10.92 19.56 -5.71
C GLN A 45 -9.65 20.38 -5.45
N LYS A 46 -8.82 19.95 -4.50
CA LYS A 46 -7.53 20.58 -4.18
C LYS A 46 -6.41 20.18 -5.14
N LYS A 47 -6.72 19.36 -6.16
CA LYS A 47 -5.78 18.88 -7.17
C LYS A 47 -4.52 18.27 -6.56
N ARG A 48 -4.67 17.52 -5.46
CA ARG A 48 -3.52 16.87 -4.81
C ARG A 48 -2.87 15.88 -5.77
N ILE A 49 -1.55 15.76 -5.68
CA ILE A 49 -0.74 14.94 -6.59
C ILE A 49 -0.77 13.48 -6.13
N LEU A 50 -1.02 12.54 -7.05
CA LEU A 50 -0.91 11.10 -6.77
C LEU A 50 0.55 10.66 -6.58
N GLU A 51 0.81 9.71 -5.71
CA GLU A 51 2.15 9.10 -5.62
C GLU A 51 2.31 7.96 -6.63
N LYS A 52 2.33 8.28 -7.93
CA LYS A 52 2.30 7.26 -9.00
C LYS A 52 3.41 6.21 -8.94
N ASN A 53 4.58 6.58 -8.41
CA ASN A 53 5.73 5.69 -8.22
C ASN A 53 5.55 4.65 -7.12
N PHE A 54 4.46 4.72 -6.35
CA PHE A 54 4.06 3.72 -5.36
C PHE A 54 2.56 3.39 -5.49
N CYS A 55 2.07 3.30 -6.72
CA CYS A 55 0.64 3.14 -7.01
C CYS A 55 0.25 1.71 -7.45
N TRP A 56 1.19 0.93 -8.01
CA TRP A 56 0.90 -0.39 -8.58
C TRP A 56 1.94 -1.38 -8.07
N LEU A 57 1.53 -2.31 -7.21
CA LEU A 57 2.42 -3.29 -6.59
C LEU A 57 2.09 -4.71 -7.05
N GLY A 58 3.11 -5.54 -7.24
CA GLY A 58 2.91 -6.97 -7.52
C GLY A 58 2.55 -7.32 -8.97
N TRP A 59 2.88 -6.47 -9.95
CA TRP A 59 2.85 -6.82 -11.38
C TRP A 59 4.22 -7.30 -11.84
N ALA A 60 4.42 -8.62 -11.79
CA ALA A 60 5.66 -9.28 -12.20
C ALA A 60 6.01 -9.11 -13.69
N ASP A 61 5.03 -8.73 -14.52
CA ASP A 61 5.20 -8.46 -15.95
C ASP A 61 5.32 -6.97 -16.30
N SER A 62 5.41 -6.10 -15.29
CA SER A 62 5.57 -4.66 -15.53
C SER A 62 7.01 -4.31 -15.92
N LYS A 63 7.19 -3.11 -16.49
CA LYS A 63 8.53 -2.57 -16.81
C LYS A 63 9.36 -2.25 -15.55
N ARG A 64 8.71 -2.12 -14.38
CA ARG A 64 9.34 -1.83 -13.09
C ARG A 64 9.74 -3.15 -12.43
N ASP A 65 10.64 -3.87 -13.08
CA ASP A 65 11.17 -5.15 -12.58
C ASP A 65 12.21 -4.96 -11.46
N LEU A 66 12.70 -6.07 -10.89
CA LEU A 66 13.69 -6.01 -9.79
C LEU A 66 14.96 -5.24 -10.18
N GLN A 67 15.40 -5.34 -11.43
CA GLN A 67 16.56 -4.58 -11.91
C GLN A 67 16.27 -3.09 -11.88
N TYR A 68 15.13 -2.67 -12.45
CA TYR A 68 14.69 -1.28 -12.45
C TYR A 68 14.56 -0.74 -11.02
N LEU A 69 13.89 -1.48 -10.13
CA LEU A 69 13.66 -1.05 -8.75
C LEU A 69 14.95 -0.94 -7.96
N THR A 70 15.89 -1.88 -8.13
CA THR A 70 17.21 -1.82 -7.50
C THR A 70 18.01 -0.60 -7.98
N ASN A 71 17.93 -0.27 -9.27
CA ASN A 71 18.59 0.91 -9.82
C ASN A 71 17.99 2.22 -9.28
N GLU A 72 16.67 2.30 -9.18
CA GLU A 72 15.97 3.44 -8.56
C GLU A 72 16.33 3.57 -7.08
N LEU A 73 16.36 2.47 -6.33
CA LEU A 73 16.79 2.44 -4.93
C LEU A 73 18.20 3.01 -4.79
N ASN A 74 19.16 2.50 -5.55
CA ASN A 74 20.55 2.95 -5.50
C ASN A 74 20.72 4.42 -5.92
N THR A 75 19.87 4.93 -6.79
CA THR A 75 19.84 6.37 -7.14
C THR A 75 19.45 7.22 -5.93
N ASN A 76 18.45 6.79 -5.15
CA ASN A 76 18.05 7.47 -3.93
C ASN A 76 19.10 7.32 -2.82
N ILE A 77 19.73 6.15 -2.68
CA ILE A 77 20.84 5.95 -1.74
C ILE A 77 22.02 6.89 -2.05
N LYS A 78 22.37 7.08 -3.33
CA LYS A 78 23.40 8.06 -3.73
C LYS A 78 23.04 9.49 -3.31
N GLN A 79 21.78 9.89 -3.45
CA GLN A 79 21.30 11.20 -2.99
C GLN A 79 21.39 11.35 -1.46
N ILE A 80 21.10 10.28 -0.70
CA ILE A 80 21.24 10.30 0.75
C ILE A 80 22.72 10.40 1.16
N ASN A 81 23.58 9.58 0.56
CA ASN A 81 25.01 9.54 0.86
C ASN A 81 25.76 10.83 0.45
N SER A 82 25.23 11.60 -0.51
CA SER A 82 25.82 12.89 -0.92
C SER A 82 25.46 14.05 0.01
N TYR A 83 24.46 13.87 0.89
CA TYR A 83 24.01 14.91 1.81
C TYR A 83 24.87 14.93 3.09
N ASN A 84 25.41 16.11 3.43
CA ASN A 84 26.27 16.28 4.60
C ASN A 84 25.44 16.47 5.88
N PHE A 85 25.08 15.36 6.53
CA PHE A 85 24.40 15.39 7.83
C PHE A 85 25.32 15.83 8.96
N SER A 86 24.78 16.55 9.94
CA SER A 86 25.43 16.82 11.23
C SER A 86 24.59 16.29 12.41
N PRO A 87 25.11 15.34 13.23
CA PRO A 87 26.35 14.60 13.02
C PRO A 87 26.29 13.74 11.74
N ASN A 88 27.43 13.26 11.24
CA ASN A 88 27.46 12.40 10.07
C ASN A 88 26.54 11.18 10.26
N TYR A 89 25.80 10.84 9.20
CA TYR A 89 25.10 9.56 9.11
C TYR A 89 26.03 8.53 8.45
N GLN A 90 25.84 7.26 8.75
CA GLN A 90 26.62 6.19 8.12
C GLN A 90 26.38 6.14 6.61
N THR A 91 27.41 5.81 5.84
CA THR A 91 27.26 5.55 4.41
C THR A 91 26.44 4.29 4.20
N ILE A 92 25.36 4.39 3.43
CA ILE A 92 24.55 3.23 3.07
C ILE A 92 25.20 2.54 1.86
N GLU A 93 25.44 1.23 1.96
CA GLU A 93 25.94 0.41 0.86
C GLU A 93 24.90 0.27 -0.25
N MET A 94 25.37 0.15 -1.50
CA MET A 94 24.48 -0.08 -2.65
C MET A 94 24.00 -1.52 -2.66
N PHE A 95 22.77 -1.73 -3.11
CA PHE A 95 22.15 -3.05 -3.22
C PHE A 95 22.22 -3.58 -4.65
N SER A 96 22.14 -4.89 -4.78
CA SER A 96 22.02 -5.65 -6.01
C SER A 96 20.72 -6.45 -6.01
N GLN A 97 20.32 -7.00 -7.16
CA GLN A 97 19.13 -7.85 -7.25
C GLN A 97 19.28 -9.11 -6.37
N ASP A 98 20.51 -9.63 -6.26
CA ASP A 98 20.83 -10.80 -5.45
C ASP A 98 20.66 -10.54 -3.96
N ASP A 99 20.64 -9.29 -3.50
CA ASP A 99 20.35 -8.98 -2.09
C ASP A 99 18.88 -9.20 -1.75
N PHE A 100 17.98 -9.11 -2.73
CA PHE A 100 16.53 -9.20 -2.52
C PHE A 100 15.95 -10.54 -2.91
N GLN A 101 16.49 -11.23 -3.93
CA GLN A 101 15.89 -12.45 -4.46
C GLN A 101 16.90 -13.60 -4.56
N TYR A 102 16.49 -14.79 -4.12
CA TYR A 102 17.25 -16.01 -4.40
C TYR A 102 17.21 -16.35 -5.90
N SER A 103 18.34 -16.84 -6.43
CA SER A 103 18.47 -17.20 -7.85
C SER A 103 17.32 -18.08 -8.34
N GLY A 104 16.80 -17.77 -9.52
CA GLY A 104 15.80 -18.60 -10.21
C GLY A 104 16.33 -19.97 -10.65
N ASN A 105 17.64 -20.22 -10.54
CA ASN A 105 18.25 -21.53 -10.81
C ASN A 105 18.08 -22.52 -9.65
N LEU A 106 17.67 -22.05 -8.45
CA LEU A 106 17.31 -22.92 -7.34
C LEU A 106 15.91 -23.50 -7.55
N PRO A 107 15.58 -24.65 -6.93
CA PRO A 107 14.24 -25.22 -7.04
C PRO A 107 13.15 -24.21 -6.65
N ILE A 108 12.13 -24.07 -7.50
CA ILE A 108 10.96 -23.20 -7.26
C ILE A 108 9.77 -24.08 -6.86
N GLY A 109 9.02 -23.69 -5.84
CA GLY A 109 7.85 -24.42 -5.37
C GLY A 109 7.71 -24.36 -3.85
N LYS A 110 6.74 -25.05 -3.25
CA LYS A 110 6.42 -24.91 -1.81
C LYS A 110 7.61 -25.15 -0.86
N GLN A 111 8.58 -25.96 -1.27
CA GLN A 111 9.77 -26.32 -0.48
C GLN A 111 11.07 -25.78 -1.09
N GLY A 112 10.98 -25.01 -2.18
CA GLY A 112 12.13 -24.54 -2.95
C GLY A 112 12.46 -23.08 -2.65
N LEU A 113 13.76 -22.76 -2.54
CA LEU A 113 14.26 -21.40 -2.27
C LEU A 113 14.29 -20.50 -3.51
N GLY A 114 14.17 -21.05 -4.72
CA GLY A 114 14.23 -20.27 -5.96
C GLY A 114 13.20 -19.14 -5.97
N LYS A 115 13.66 -17.94 -6.34
CA LYS A 115 12.87 -16.71 -6.41
C LYS A 115 12.27 -16.23 -5.07
N HIS A 116 12.64 -16.82 -3.93
CA HIS A 116 12.19 -16.29 -2.63
C HIS A 116 12.77 -14.91 -2.35
N LEU A 117 11.99 -14.11 -1.63
CA LEU A 117 12.43 -12.85 -1.02
C LEU A 117 13.46 -13.14 0.08
N LYS A 118 14.51 -12.32 0.13
CA LYS A 118 15.49 -12.27 1.21
C LYS A 118 15.16 -11.09 2.11
N HIS A 119 14.59 -11.40 3.28
CA HIS A 119 14.11 -10.37 4.21
C HIS A 119 15.23 -9.49 4.79
N ASP A 120 16.47 -9.98 4.86
CA ASP A 120 17.59 -9.22 5.44
C ASP A 120 17.82 -7.87 4.76
N ALA A 121 17.70 -7.80 3.43
CA ALA A 121 17.86 -6.56 2.68
C ALA A 121 16.70 -5.58 2.97
N CYS A 122 15.45 -6.09 2.99
CA CYS A 122 14.27 -5.31 3.34
C CYS A 122 14.34 -4.76 4.77
N ASN A 123 14.77 -5.59 5.73
CA ASN A 123 14.96 -5.19 7.12
C ASN A 123 16.00 -4.08 7.26
N LYS A 124 17.12 -4.16 6.52
CA LYS A 124 18.11 -3.06 6.48
C LYS A 124 17.51 -1.77 5.92
N LEU A 125 16.73 -1.85 4.84
CA LEU A 125 16.09 -0.67 4.24
C LEU A 125 15.08 -0.02 5.19
N HIS A 126 14.21 -0.81 5.82
CA HIS A 126 13.29 -0.31 6.84
C HIS A 126 14.04 0.38 7.97
N ARG A 127 15.14 -0.22 8.45
CA ARG A 127 15.96 0.39 9.50
C ARG A 127 16.56 1.73 9.08
N PHE A 128 17.13 1.82 7.88
CA PHE A 128 17.66 3.09 7.37
C PHE A 128 16.56 4.14 7.22
N PHE A 129 15.38 3.76 6.74
CA PHE A 129 14.23 4.66 6.64
C PHE A 129 13.82 5.18 8.03
N GLU A 130 13.66 4.30 9.02
CA GLU A 130 13.29 4.67 10.39
C GLU A 130 14.32 5.62 11.03
N ASP A 131 15.61 5.31 10.94
CA ASP A 131 16.68 6.13 11.50
C ASP A 131 16.74 7.52 10.82
N LEU A 132 16.57 7.57 9.49
CA LEU A 132 16.64 8.81 8.70
C LEU A 132 15.37 9.65 8.76
N GLN A 133 14.18 9.06 8.73
CA GLN A 133 12.89 9.75 8.72
C GLN A 133 12.46 10.12 10.15
N GLY A 134 12.58 9.19 11.09
CA GLY A 134 11.89 9.22 12.38
C GLY A 134 10.40 8.86 12.24
N THR A 135 9.62 9.20 13.26
CA THR A 135 8.18 8.89 13.30
C THR A 135 7.33 10.04 12.76
N ALA A 136 6.04 9.79 12.53
CA ALA A 136 5.09 10.81 12.08
C ALA A 136 4.97 12.02 13.03
N TRP A 137 5.25 11.84 14.32
CA TRP A 137 5.15 12.86 15.38
C TRP A 137 6.52 13.38 15.83
N ALA A 138 7.59 12.61 15.60
CA ALA A 138 8.95 12.99 15.95
C ALA A 138 9.88 12.70 14.76
N PRO A 139 9.96 13.63 13.78
CA PRO A 139 10.94 13.52 12.70
C PRO A 139 12.36 13.47 13.28
N SER A 140 13.23 12.64 12.67
CA SER A 140 14.59 12.47 13.14
C SER A 140 15.41 13.77 13.01
N LYS A 141 16.55 13.83 13.70
CA LYS A 141 17.53 14.92 13.52
C LYS A 141 18.08 14.99 12.09
N TYR A 142 18.09 13.88 11.35
CA TYR A 142 18.54 13.80 9.97
C TYR A 142 17.47 14.34 9.02
N TYR A 143 16.20 13.99 9.24
CA TYR A 143 15.11 14.46 8.39
C TYR A 143 14.92 15.98 8.50
N LYS A 144 15.09 16.55 9.70
CA LYS A 144 14.90 17.99 9.93
C LYS A 144 15.86 18.86 9.13
N GLN A 145 17.11 18.41 8.96
CA GLN A 145 18.13 19.14 8.20
C GLN A 145 18.03 18.88 6.68
N ALA A 146 17.64 17.66 6.28
CA ALA A 146 17.61 17.24 4.88
C ALA A 146 16.86 18.23 3.96
N ASP A 147 17.44 18.47 2.78
CA ASP A 147 16.78 19.23 1.71
C ASP A 147 15.62 18.44 1.08
N SER A 148 14.88 19.06 0.17
CA SER A 148 13.70 18.41 -0.45
C SER A 148 14.05 17.14 -1.25
N GLN A 149 15.23 17.10 -1.88
CA GLN A 149 15.68 15.95 -2.67
C GLN A 149 16.06 14.79 -1.75
N THR A 150 16.80 15.08 -0.68
CA THR A 150 17.18 14.08 0.32
C THR A 150 15.97 13.57 1.11
N LYS A 151 15.01 14.44 1.46
CA LYS A 151 13.74 14.01 2.09
C LYS A 151 12.93 13.08 1.19
N TYR A 152 12.87 13.38 -0.11
CA TYR A 152 12.25 12.49 -1.08
C TYR A 152 12.99 11.16 -1.18
N ALA A 153 14.33 11.19 -1.24
CA ALA A 153 15.14 9.98 -1.31
C ALA A 153 14.98 9.08 -0.07
N ILE A 154 14.91 9.67 1.14
CA ILE A 154 14.60 8.95 2.37
C ILE A 154 13.24 8.25 2.26
N ARG A 155 12.19 8.96 1.80
CA ARG A 155 10.87 8.37 1.58
C ARG A 155 10.89 7.19 0.61
N GLN A 156 11.73 7.25 -0.43
CA GLN A 156 11.84 6.17 -1.41
C GLN A 156 12.47 4.88 -0.85
N LEU A 157 13.24 4.95 0.23
CA LEU A 157 13.75 3.73 0.89
C LEU A 157 12.60 2.80 1.29
N ASN A 158 11.51 3.35 1.83
CA ASN A 158 10.34 2.58 2.24
C ASN A 158 9.48 2.16 1.03
N ASN A 159 9.15 3.11 0.15
CA ASN A 159 8.28 2.83 -0.99
C ASN A 159 8.89 1.77 -1.92
N ILE A 160 10.17 1.91 -2.27
CA ILE A 160 10.83 0.98 -3.17
C ILE A 160 11.07 -0.37 -2.47
N CYS A 161 11.32 -0.40 -1.16
CA CYS A 161 11.38 -1.66 -0.40
C CYS A 161 10.10 -2.47 -0.58
N HIS A 162 8.93 -1.87 -0.29
CA HIS A 162 7.65 -2.56 -0.43
C HIS A 162 7.28 -2.91 -1.88
N GLU A 163 7.69 -2.08 -2.85
CA GLU A 163 7.53 -2.41 -4.28
C GLU A 163 8.39 -3.63 -4.68
N ILE A 164 9.64 -3.69 -4.21
CA ILE A 164 10.53 -4.85 -4.40
C ILE A 164 9.94 -6.10 -3.74
N GLU A 165 9.49 -6.01 -2.48
CA GLU A 165 8.89 -7.14 -1.76
C GLU A 165 7.67 -7.68 -2.52
N SER A 166 6.80 -6.78 -2.98
CA SER A 166 5.61 -7.13 -3.74
C SER A 166 5.96 -7.74 -5.09
N TRP A 167 6.96 -7.18 -5.80
CA TRP A 167 7.40 -7.69 -7.10
C TRP A 167 8.03 -9.08 -6.97
N VAL A 168 8.92 -9.30 -6.01
CA VAL A 168 9.59 -10.60 -5.79
C VAL A 168 8.57 -11.67 -5.44
N ASN A 169 7.61 -11.36 -4.56
CA ASN A 169 6.52 -12.27 -4.24
C ASN A 169 5.66 -12.61 -5.45
N ALA A 170 5.35 -11.63 -6.30
CA ALA A 170 4.60 -11.84 -7.53
C ALA A 170 5.39 -12.66 -8.57
N ASP A 171 6.67 -12.36 -8.81
CA ASP A 171 7.52 -13.09 -9.75
C ASP A 171 7.70 -14.55 -9.33
N ARG A 172 7.86 -14.78 -8.03
CA ARG A 172 7.85 -16.13 -7.48
C ARG A 172 6.52 -16.82 -7.76
N LYS A 173 5.39 -16.22 -7.38
CA LYS A 173 4.05 -16.83 -7.57
C LYS A 173 3.77 -17.12 -9.04
N LYS A 174 4.08 -16.19 -9.93
CA LYS A 174 3.98 -16.37 -11.38
C LYS A 174 4.66 -17.65 -11.88
N ALA A 175 5.78 -18.05 -11.27
CA ALA A 175 6.56 -19.20 -11.70
C ALA A 175 5.99 -20.57 -11.29
N PHE A 176 5.09 -20.67 -10.30
CA PHE A 176 4.59 -21.97 -9.83
C PHE A 176 3.09 -22.01 -9.43
N GLU A 177 2.51 -20.88 -9.01
CA GLU A 177 1.11 -20.73 -8.58
C GLU A 177 0.60 -19.34 -9.04
N PRO A 178 0.52 -19.10 -10.37
CA PRO A 178 0.22 -17.78 -10.92
C PRO A 178 -1.15 -17.25 -10.47
N GLU A 179 -2.13 -18.12 -10.20
CA GLU A 179 -3.45 -17.76 -9.67
C GLU A 179 -3.42 -17.12 -8.27
N TRP A 180 -2.31 -17.26 -7.56
CA TRP A 180 -2.07 -16.68 -6.24
C TRP A 180 -1.12 -15.48 -6.24
N MET A 181 -0.83 -14.90 -7.41
CA MET A 181 -0.26 -13.55 -7.47
C MET A 181 -1.21 -12.55 -6.78
N ARG A 182 -0.63 -11.53 -6.14
CA ARG A 182 -1.36 -10.52 -5.34
C ARG A 182 -1.09 -9.10 -5.84
N PRO A 183 -1.47 -8.76 -7.08
CA PRO A 183 -1.35 -7.39 -7.57
C PRO A 183 -2.33 -6.46 -6.82
N SER A 184 -1.89 -5.26 -6.48
CA SER A 184 -2.71 -4.27 -5.77
C SER A 184 -2.45 -2.84 -6.24
N GLN A 185 -3.52 -2.06 -6.41
CA GLN A 185 -3.43 -0.64 -6.65
C GLN A 185 -3.50 0.11 -5.32
N ILE A 186 -2.58 1.04 -5.09
CA ILE A 186 -2.60 1.93 -3.92
C ILE A 186 -2.81 3.36 -4.43
N THR A 187 -3.94 3.98 -4.10
CA THR A 187 -4.26 5.33 -4.55
C THR A 187 -4.00 6.33 -3.43
N THR A 188 -2.75 6.80 -3.33
CA THR A 188 -2.33 7.79 -2.34
C THR A 188 -2.17 9.18 -2.93
N PHE A 189 -2.51 10.19 -2.14
CA PHE A 189 -2.32 11.59 -2.49
C PHE A 189 -1.28 12.21 -1.57
N LEU A 190 -0.28 12.86 -2.17
CA LEU A 190 0.69 13.64 -1.43
C LEU A 190 -0.03 14.73 -0.63
N ASN A 191 0.32 14.88 0.65
CA ASN A 191 -0.29 15.83 1.58
C ASN A 191 -1.82 15.67 1.79
N ALA A 192 -2.36 14.46 1.62
CA ALA A 192 -3.75 14.17 1.97
C ALA A 192 -4.04 14.46 3.46
N PRO A 193 -5.16 15.12 3.81
CA PRO A 193 -5.57 15.31 5.18
C PRO A 193 -6.01 13.97 5.79
N ARG A 194 -5.66 13.77 7.06
CA ARG A 194 -6.04 12.58 7.83
C ARG A 194 -7.15 12.93 8.80
N TYR A 195 -8.18 12.11 8.83
CA TYR A 195 -9.36 12.24 9.67
C TYR A 195 -9.45 11.03 10.59
N LYS A 196 -9.84 11.24 11.86
CA LYS A 196 -9.97 10.15 12.82
C LYS A 196 -11.17 9.29 12.49
N LEU A 197 -11.01 7.97 12.60
CA LEU A 197 -12.11 7.02 12.63
C LEU A 197 -12.97 7.26 13.87
N GLN A 198 -14.29 7.12 13.70
CA GLN A 198 -15.26 7.17 14.79
C GLN A 198 -15.40 5.77 15.42
N ASP A 199 -15.90 5.69 16.65
CA ASP A 199 -15.99 4.42 17.37
C ASP A 199 -16.79 3.35 16.61
N ILE A 200 -17.86 3.76 15.92
CA ILE A 200 -18.68 2.87 15.11
C ILE A 200 -17.96 2.32 13.87
N ASP A 201 -16.94 3.03 13.36
CA ASP A 201 -16.22 2.62 12.16
C ASP A 201 -15.38 1.37 12.39
N TYR A 202 -14.94 1.14 13.64
CA TYR A 202 -14.09 0.01 13.99
C TYR A 202 -14.81 -1.34 13.82
N GLU A 203 -16.14 -1.36 13.90
CA GLU A 203 -16.92 -2.57 13.65
C GLU A 203 -16.79 -3.06 12.19
N LEU A 204 -16.49 -2.15 11.25
CA LEU A 204 -16.30 -2.50 9.84
C LEU A 204 -15.04 -3.37 9.61
N PHE A 205 -14.04 -3.34 10.50
CA PHE A 205 -12.91 -4.27 10.44
C PHE A 205 -13.37 -5.71 10.66
N LYS A 206 -14.41 -5.92 11.49
CA LYS A 206 -14.93 -7.25 11.84
C LYS A 206 -15.73 -7.87 10.70
N GLU A 207 -16.33 -7.06 9.85
CA GLU A 207 -17.17 -7.56 8.75
C GLU A 207 -16.36 -8.32 7.69
N ASN A 208 -15.21 -7.77 7.31
CA ASN A 208 -14.38 -8.35 6.26
C ASN A 208 -13.16 -9.11 6.81
N ARG A 209 -12.69 -8.76 8.02
CA ARG A 209 -11.43 -9.25 8.60
C ARG A 209 -10.31 -9.15 7.56
N PHE A 210 -9.53 -10.22 7.39
CA PHE A 210 -8.43 -10.31 6.43
C PHE A 210 -8.85 -10.92 5.08
N SER A 211 -10.16 -10.96 4.79
CA SER A 211 -10.64 -11.37 3.47
C SER A 211 -10.31 -10.30 2.43
N ARG A 212 -10.01 -10.73 1.21
CA ARG A 212 -9.70 -9.86 0.08
C ARG A 212 -10.41 -10.39 -1.15
N GLU A 213 -11.16 -9.55 -1.83
CA GLU A 213 -11.93 -9.92 -3.01
C GLU A 213 -11.34 -9.27 -4.26
N LEU A 214 -11.39 -9.97 -5.38
CA LEU A 214 -11.01 -9.40 -6.68
C LEU A 214 -11.87 -8.16 -6.98
N GLY A 215 -11.21 -7.02 -7.23
CA GLY A 215 -11.86 -5.72 -7.42
C GLY A 215 -12.39 -5.09 -6.13
N GLY A 216 -12.11 -5.66 -4.95
CA GLY A 216 -12.48 -5.07 -3.67
C GLY A 216 -11.74 -3.75 -3.45
N VAL A 217 -12.48 -2.73 -3.00
CA VAL A 217 -11.92 -1.41 -2.69
C VAL A 217 -11.88 -1.25 -1.18
N TYR A 218 -10.67 -1.01 -0.65
CA TYR A 218 -10.39 -1.00 0.77
C TYR A 218 -9.89 0.37 1.22
N LEU A 219 -10.21 0.71 2.47
CA LEU A 219 -9.65 1.90 3.10
C LEU A 219 -8.13 1.76 3.17
N HIS A 220 -7.42 2.74 2.60
CA HIS A 220 -5.96 2.74 2.61
C HIS A 220 -5.40 2.95 4.02
N TRP A 221 -4.28 2.29 4.32
CA TRP A 221 -3.56 2.47 5.57
C TRP A 221 -2.80 3.80 5.59
N SER A 222 -3.50 4.86 5.99
CA SER A 222 -2.99 6.24 5.93
C SER A 222 -2.06 6.64 7.10
N GLN A 223 -1.29 5.71 7.68
CA GLN A 223 -0.42 5.97 8.84
C GLN A 223 0.87 5.12 8.85
N VAL A 224 1.78 5.41 9.77
CA VAL A 224 3.05 4.65 9.93
C VAL A 224 2.97 3.77 11.17
N GLY A 225 3.47 2.55 11.06
CA GLY A 225 3.55 1.54 12.14
C GLY A 225 3.15 0.16 11.64
N LYS A 226 3.46 -0.87 12.42
CA LYS A 226 3.13 -2.26 12.10
C LYS A 226 1.75 -2.63 12.63
N THR A 227 1.04 -3.50 11.92
CA THR A 227 -0.15 -4.19 12.42
C THR A 227 0.25 -5.44 13.21
N LEU A 228 -0.65 -5.91 14.09
CA LEU A 228 -0.48 -7.21 14.76
C LEU A 228 -0.33 -8.36 13.75
N TYR A 229 -0.98 -8.24 12.59
CA TYR A 229 -0.96 -9.28 11.57
C TYR A 229 0.37 -9.29 10.79
N GLU A 230 0.98 -8.14 10.53
CA GLU A 230 2.34 -8.05 9.98
C GLU A 230 3.37 -8.63 10.95
N VAL A 231 3.28 -8.28 12.25
CA VAL A 231 4.16 -8.87 13.28
C VAL A 231 4.04 -10.41 13.30
N PHE A 232 2.81 -10.93 13.25
CA PHE A 232 2.59 -12.38 13.18
C PHE A 232 3.24 -13.03 11.96
N ARG A 233 3.12 -12.42 10.78
CA ARG A 233 3.62 -12.98 9.52
C ARG A 233 5.13 -12.83 9.33
N ASP A 234 5.68 -11.67 9.65
CA ASP A 234 7.07 -11.32 9.34
C ASP A 234 8.05 -11.89 10.37
N GLU A 235 7.58 -12.09 11.62
CA GLU A 235 8.43 -12.53 12.72
C GLU A 235 8.12 -13.98 13.18
N ASN A 236 7.37 -14.74 12.38
CA ASN A 236 6.93 -16.12 12.68
C ASN A 236 6.20 -16.24 14.04
N GLY A 237 5.32 -15.28 14.35
CA GLY A 237 4.53 -15.28 15.58
C GLY A 237 5.39 -15.25 16.86
N PRO A 238 6.26 -14.24 17.05
CA PRO A 238 7.12 -14.16 18.22
C PRO A 238 6.27 -13.93 19.47
N LYS A 239 6.83 -14.21 20.66
CA LYS A 239 6.24 -13.71 21.90
C LYS A 239 6.41 -12.19 21.93
N MET A 240 5.32 -11.46 22.16
CA MET A 240 5.37 -10.00 22.22
C MET A 240 6.33 -9.52 23.31
N THR A 241 7.20 -8.56 22.97
CA THR A 241 8.07 -7.85 23.90
C THR A 241 7.63 -6.40 24.02
N GLU A 242 8.03 -5.70 25.10
CA GLU A 242 7.69 -4.28 25.30
C GLU A 242 8.14 -3.39 24.13
N ALA A 243 9.30 -3.70 23.54
CA ALA A 243 9.81 -3.02 22.34
C ALA A 243 8.90 -3.27 21.11
N LEU A 244 8.50 -4.52 20.87
CA LEU A 244 7.62 -4.89 19.76
C LEU A 244 6.21 -4.31 19.91
N CYS A 245 5.71 -4.18 21.15
CA CYS A 245 4.43 -3.51 21.45
C CYS A 245 4.46 -2.01 21.10
N SER A 246 5.60 -1.33 21.24
CA SER A 246 5.72 0.11 20.97
C SER A 246 5.68 0.47 19.48
N GLU A 247 5.93 -0.50 18.60
CA GLU A 247 5.93 -0.35 17.14
C GLU A 247 4.55 -0.65 16.51
N ILE A 248 3.64 -1.29 17.26
CA ILE A 248 2.29 -1.59 16.79
C ILE A 248 1.45 -0.32 16.81
N ASN A 249 0.79 -0.03 15.69
CA ASN A 249 -0.08 1.14 15.58
C ASN A 249 -1.37 0.79 14.83
N HIS A 250 -2.46 0.52 15.54
CA HIS A 250 -3.76 0.20 14.93
C HIS A 250 -4.29 1.35 14.07
N GLN A 251 -5.00 1.04 12.98
CA GLN A 251 -5.53 2.07 12.09
C GLN A 251 -6.51 2.98 12.82
N ILE A 252 -6.18 4.27 12.91
CA ILE A 252 -7.06 5.27 13.53
C ILE A 252 -7.44 6.41 12.56
N TYR A 253 -6.84 6.44 11.36
CA TYR A 253 -7.04 7.49 10.37
C TYR A 253 -7.57 6.98 9.01
N TYR A 254 -8.37 7.83 8.35
CA TYR A 254 -8.72 7.75 6.94
C TYR A 254 -8.42 9.08 6.22
N SER A 255 -8.27 9.07 4.88
CA SER A 255 -7.75 10.23 4.12
C SER A 255 -8.36 10.42 2.72
N GLY A 256 -9.40 9.66 2.36
CA GLY A 256 -9.91 9.63 0.98
C GLY A 256 -9.02 8.82 0.01
N GLU A 257 -7.90 8.29 0.50
CA GLU A 257 -7.05 7.31 -0.19
C GLU A 257 -7.70 5.92 -0.13
N PHE A 258 -7.37 5.06 -1.09
CA PHE A 258 -7.94 3.72 -1.18
C PHE A 258 -7.05 2.75 -1.94
N ASP A 259 -7.21 1.48 -1.59
CA ASP A 259 -6.54 0.37 -2.26
C ASP A 259 -7.55 -0.42 -3.09
N ILE A 260 -7.14 -0.94 -4.24
CA ILE A 260 -7.90 -1.93 -5.01
C ILE A 260 -7.11 -3.24 -5.05
N GLU A 261 -7.77 -4.31 -4.62
CA GLU A 261 -7.23 -5.66 -4.75
C GLU A 261 -7.46 -6.19 -6.16
N TRP A 262 -6.39 -6.61 -6.83
CA TRP A 262 -6.46 -7.22 -8.16
C TRP A 262 -6.13 -8.70 -8.16
N GLY A 263 -5.71 -9.28 -7.02
CA GLY A 263 -5.52 -10.71 -6.87
C GLY A 263 -6.84 -11.48 -6.80
N GLN A 264 -6.76 -12.79 -7.01
CA GLN A 264 -7.90 -13.69 -6.85
C GLN A 264 -8.52 -13.56 -5.45
N THR A 265 -9.84 -13.68 -5.34
CA THR A 265 -10.52 -13.66 -4.03
C THR A 265 -9.92 -14.69 -3.08
N ILE A 266 -9.55 -14.23 -1.88
CA ILE A 266 -8.99 -15.02 -0.80
C ILE A 266 -9.78 -14.76 0.48
N THR A 267 -10.31 -15.84 1.05
CA THR A 267 -11.13 -15.84 2.26
C THR A 267 -10.80 -17.08 3.10
N GLU A 268 -11.35 -17.20 4.30
CA GLU A 268 -11.23 -18.45 5.09
C GLU A 268 -11.93 -19.67 4.45
N GLN A 269 -12.59 -19.53 3.30
CA GLN A 269 -13.00 -20.69 2.49
C GLN A 269 -11.81 -21.37 1.80
N ASN A 270 -10.69 -20.66 1.64
CA ASN A 270 -9.44 -21.23 1.16
C ASN A 270 -8.70 -21.89 2.33
N SER A 271 -8.36 -23.17 2.22
CA SER A 271 -7.77 -23.96 3.31
C SER A 271 -6.50 -23.35 3.90
N PHE A 272 -5.59 -22.86 3.05
CA PHE A 272 -4.36 -22.22 3.51
C PHE A 272 -4.62 -20.90 4.27
N LYS A 273 -5.63 -20.13 3.83
CA LYS A 273 -6.00 -18.88 4.51
C LYS A 273 -6.67 -19.17 5.84
N LYS A 274 -7.53 -20.19 5.89
CA LYS A 274 -8.13 -20.65 7.15
C LYS A 274 -7.06 -21.05 8.17
N LEU A 275 -6.09 -21.86 7.74
CA LEU A 275 -4.98 -22.29 8.61
C LEU A 275 -4.18 -21.10 9.15
N GLU A 276 -3.88 -20.12 8.29
CA GLU A 276 -3.21 -18.88 8.70
C GLU A 276 -4.04 -18.09 9.73
N MET A 277 -5.34 -17.94 9.53
CA MET A 277 -6.23 -17.22 10.46
C MET A 277 -6.43 -17.96 11.77
N ASP A 278 -6.49 -19.30 11.75
CA ASP A 278 -6.53 -20.12 12.96
C ASP A 278 -5.22 -19.94 13.78
N GLY A 279 -4.07 -19.94 13.10
CA GLY A 279 -2.78 -19.65 13.72
C GLY A 279 -2.69 -18.23 14.29
N PHE A 280 -3.18 -17.23 13.55
CA PHE A 280 -3.17 -15.84 14.02
C PHE A 280 -4.09 -15.64 15.23
N ARG A 281 -5.29 -16.22 15.24
CA ARG A 281 -6.20 -16.20 16.40
C ARG A 281 -5.55 -16.82 17.63
N HIS A 282 -4.89 -17.96 17.46
CA HIS A 282 -4.15 -18.60 18.55
C HIS A 282 -3.01 -17.72 19.06
N TRP A 283 -2.25 -17.09 18.16
CA TRP A 283 -1.17 -16.17 18.53
C TRP A 283 -1.68 -14.93 19.28
N LEU A 284 -2.83 -14.37 18.89
CA LEU A 284 -3.46 -13.25 19.60
C LEU A 284 -3.83 -13.64 21.03
N ASP A 285 -4.48 -14.79 21.21
CA ASP A 285 -4.86 -15.33 22.53
C ASP A 285 -3.63 -15.52 23.45
N LEU A 286 -2.55 -16.10 22.93
CA LEU A 286 -1.29 -16.27 23.66
C LEU A 286 -0.64 -14.95 24.10
N ASN A 287 -0.93 -13.85 23.40
CA ASN A 287 -0.40 -12.52 23.71
C ASN A 287 -1.44 -11.60 24.38
N GLY A 288 -2.61 -12.13 24.79
CA GLY A 288 -3.63 -11.39 25.54
C GLY A 288 -4.45 -10.41 24.70
N TYR A 289 -4.48 -10.58 23.38
CA TYR A 289 -5.31 -9.78 22.49
C TYR A 289 -6.63 -10.50 22.18
N ASP A 290 -7.75 -9.79 22.33
CA ASP A 290 -9.07 -10.30 21.98
C ASP A 290 -9.36 -10.11 20.47
N TRP A 291 -9.61 -11.21 19.76
CA TRP A 291 -9.99 -11.20 18.34
C TRP A 291 -11.23 -10.34 18.05
N ASP A 292 -12.13 -10.22 19.01
CA ASP A 292 -13.39 -9.49 18.87
C ASP A 292 -13.32 -8.04 19.33
N ASP A 293 -12.18 -7.58 19.87
CA ASP A 293 -11.91 -6.17 20.14
C ASP A 293 -11.76 -5.40 18.81
N SER A 294 -12.75 -4.55 18.51
CA SER A 294 -12.75 -3.75 17.30
C SER A 294 -11.66 -2.66 17.31
N LYS A 295 -11.16 -2.24 18.48
CA LYS A 295 -10.10 -1.24 18.61
C LYS A 295 -8.73 -1.74 18.16
N LEU A 296 -8.54 -3.05 18.08
CA LEU A 296 -7.34 -3.64 17.50
C LEU A 296 -7.28 -3.53 15.97
N ALA A 297 -8.36 -3.07 15.32
CA ALA A 297 -8.44 -2.89 13.86
C ALA A 297 -7.99 -4.15 13.08
N LEU A 298 -8.38 -5.33 13.57
CA LEU A 298 -7.98 -6.62 13.01
C LEU A 298 -8.69 -6.91 11.69
N GLY A 299 -8.08 -6.46 10.60
CA GLY A 299 -8.53 -6.72 9.24
C GLY A 299 -8.49 -5.47 8.39
N TYR A 300 -9.44 -5.38 7.47
CA TYR A 300 -9.50 -4.29 6.53
C TYR A 300 -10.93 -3.85 6.27
N ILE A 301 -11.16 -2.54 6.33
CA ILE A 301 -12.45 -1.96 5.99
C ILE A 301 -12.63 -1.97 4.48
N LYS A 302 -13.58 -2.77 3.99
CA LYS A 302 -14.00 -2.76 2.58
C LYS A 302 -14.98 -1.60 2.37
N ILE A 303 -14.55 -0.56 1.67
CA ILE A 303 -15.33 0.67 1.45
C ILE A 303 -16.11 0.64 0.12
N GLY A 304 -15.75 -0.27 -0.79
CA GLY A 304 -16.44 -0.37 -2.07
C GLY A 304 -16.02 -1.58 -2.90
N GLN A 305 -16.48 -1.58 -4.15
CA GLN A 305 -16.25 -2.65 -5.11
C GLN A 305 -16.16 -2.06 -6.52
N VAL A 306 -15.13 -2.46 -7.28
CA VAL A 306 -15.06 -2.24 -8.72
C VAL A 306 -16.19 -3.01 -9.39
N ASP A 307 -16.89 -2.37 -10.33
CA ASP A 307 -17.86 -3.01 -11.20
C ASP A 307 -17.15 -3.95 -12.19
N MET A 308 -16.82 -5.14 -11.70
CA MET A 308 -16.07 -6.15 -12.43
C MET A 308 -16.83 -6.62 -13.67
N GLN A 309 -18.16 -6.72 -13.60
CA GLN A 309 -18.99 -7.13 -14.72
C GLN A 309 -18.90 -6.12 -15.87
N SER A 310 -19.03 -4.83 -15.58
CA SER A 310 -18.95 -3.79 -16.60
C SER A 310 -17.52 -3.63 -17.15
N GLY A 311 -16.49 -3.74 -16.31
CA GLY A 311 -15.10 -3.52 -16.71
C GLY A 311 -14.43 -4.73 -17.38
N PHE A 312 -14.83 -5.94 -16.98
CA PHE A 312 -14.12 -7.19 -17.29
C PHE A 312 -15.05 -8.38 -17.62
N GLY A 313 -16.37 -8.24 -17.47
CA GLY A 313 -17.32 -9.34 -17.67
C GLY A 313 -17.06 -10.49 -16.68
N ASN A 314 -17.08 -11.72 -17.20
CA ASN A 314 -16.79 -12.94 -16.44
C ASN A 314 -15.31 -13.34 -16.48
N ALA A 315 -14.40 -12.39 -16.76
CA ALA A 315 -12.98 -12.66 -16.84
C ALA A 315 -12.45 -13.26 -15.53
N SER A 316 -11.64 -14.31 -15.67
CA SER A 316 -10.82 -14.84 -14.58
C SER A 316 -9.81 -13.81 -14.09
N PHE A 317 -9.30 -14.02 -12.87
CA PHE A 317 -8.22 -13.19 -12.32
C PHE A 317 -7.06 -12.99 -13.31
N LEU A 318 -6.57 -14.06 -13.96
CA LEU A 318 -5.43 -13.97 -14.87
C LEU A 318 -5.75 -13.15 -16.13
N GLU A 319 -7.01 -13.16 -16.60
CA GLU A 319 -7.46 -12.31 -17.70
C GLU A 319 -7.53 -10.84 -17.27
N VAL A 320 -8.05 -10.55 -16.07
CA VAL A 320 -8.05 -9.21 -15.47
C VAL A 320 -6.62 -8.69 -15.33
N TYR A 321 -5.72 -9.50 -14.77
CA TYR A 321 -4.30 -9.18 -14.60
C TYR A 321 -3.65 -8.78 -15.94
N LYS A 322 -3.84 -9.60 -16.99
CA LYS A 322 -3.32 -9.31 -18.34
C LYS A 322 -3.86 -7.99 -18.88
N ALA A 323 -5.16 -7.72 -18.69
CA ALA A 323 -5.79 -6.50 -19.18
C ALA A 323 -5.31 -5.24 -18.43
N MET A 324 -5.03 -5.38 -17.12
CA MET A 324 -4.54 -4.29 -16.27
C MET A 324 -3.05 -3.99 -16.47
N LYS A 325 -2.24 -4.97 -16.88
CA LYS A 325 -0.80 -4.80 -17.12
C LYS A 325 -0.47 -3.61 -18.04
N ASP A 326 -1.30 -3.36 -19.04
CA ASP A 326 -1.11 -2.26 -20.00
C ASP A 326 -1.77 -0.94 -19.53
N ASN A 327 -2.36 -0.94 -18.33
CA ASN A 327 -3.17 0.14 -17.76
C ASN A 327 -2.69 0.60 -16.36
N LEU A 328 -1.41 0.43 -16.06
CA LEU A 328 -0.77 0.81 -14.78
C LEU A 328 -0.46 2.31 -14.67
N ASN A 329 -1.41 3.17 -15.05
CA ASN A 329 -1.29 4.61 -14.94
C ASN A 329 -2.68 5.25 -14.84
N ILE A 330 -2.95 5.94 -13.74
CA ILE A 330 -4.20 6.68 -13.52
C ILE A 330 -4.10 8.04 -14.20
N THR A 331 -4.93 8.31 -15.21
CA THR A 331 -4.94 9.58 -15.96
C THR A 331 -5.92 10.59 -15.39
N ASN A 332 -7.02 10.11 -14.82
CA ASN A 332 -8.05 10.94 -14.18
C ASN A 332 -8.80 10.12 -13.11
N ILE A 333 -9.26 10.81 -12.07
CA ILE A 333 -10.27 10.28 -11.15
C ILE A 333 -11.41 11.29 -11.12
N ASN A 334 -12.63 10.82 -11.29
CA ASN A 334 -13.82 11.65 -11.12
C ASN A 334 -14.90 10.96 -10.28
N VAL A 335 -15.66 11.76 -9.55
CA VAL A 335 -16.85 11.37 -8.79
C VAL A 335 -18.04 11.94 -9.54
N THR A 336 -18.97 11.06 -9.90
CA THR A 336 -20.22 11.38 -10.60
C THR A 336 -21.42 11.08 -9.71
N GLY A 337 -22.58 11.68 -9.99
CA GLY A 337 -23.80 11.53 -9.19
C GLY A 337 -24.42 12.89 -8.88
N SER A 338 -24.61 13.17 -7.59
CA SER A 338 -25.19 14.44 -7.10
C SER A 338 -24.32 15.67 -7.40
N GLN A 339 -23.00 15.49 -7.40
CA GLN A 339 -22.01 16.52 -7.65
C GLN A 339 -20.88 15.93 -8.50
N HIS A 340 -20.49 16.64 -9.56
CA HIS A 340 -19.33 16.30 -10.36
C HIS A 340 -18.06 16.86 -9.72
N CYS A 341 -17.07 16.01 -9.51
CA CYS A 341 -15.75 16.42 -9.03
C CYS A 341 -14.69 15.59 -9.74
N GLU A 342 -13.65 16.22 -10.27
CA GLU A 342 -12.62 15.52 -11.02
C GLU A 342 -11.23 16.10 -10.77
N ASN A 343 -10.22 15.26 -10.96
CA ASN A 343 -8.83 15.69 -11.06
C ASN A 343 -8.12 14.92 -12.18
N ASN A 344 -7.40 15.66 -13.02
CA ASN A 344 -6.56 15.12 -14.08
C ASN A 344 -5.12 14.99 -13.55
N PHE A 345 -4.45 13.90 -13.91
CA PHE A 345 -3.05 13.64 -13.54
C PHE A 345 -2.19 13.58 -14.80
N PRO A 346 -1.80 14.75 -15.36
CA PRO A 346 -1.23 14.89 -16.71
C PRO A 346 0.25 14.50 -16.80
N TYR A 347 0.69 13.52 -16.03
CA TYR A 347 2.05 12.97 -16.05
C TYR A 347 1.99 11.46 -15.90
N SER A 348 2.99 10.73 -16.39
CA SER A 348 3.19 9.31 -16.11
C SER A 348 4.59 9.10 -15.54
N LEU A 349 4.91 7.86 -15.14
CA LEU A 349 6.28 7.54 -14.72
C LEU A 349 7.28 7.52 -15.89
N ASP A 350 6.79 7.60 -17.14
CA ASP A 350 7.62 7.78 -18.34
C ASP A 350 7.87 9.28 -18.63
N SER A 351 7.24 10.22 -17.91
CA SER A 351 7.45 11.67 -18.10
C SER A 351 8.76 12.13 -17.45
N ASP A 352 9.64 12.82 -18.18
CA ASP A 352 10.96 13.24 -17.67
C ASP A 352 10.91 14.06 -16.35
N ASP A 353 9.81 14.77 -16.11
CA ASP A 353 9.63 15.67 -14.97
C ASP A 353 8.77 15.10 -13.83
N TRP A 354 8.30 13.84 -13.89
CA TRP A 354 7.37 13.29 -12.88
C TRP A 354 7.95 13.37 -11.46
N LYS A 355 9.25 13.09 -11.29
CA LYS A 355 9.95 13.20 -9.99
C LYS A 355 9.92 14.64 -9.49
N LYS A 356 10.19 15.59 -10.39
CA LYS A 356 10.18 17.02 -10.07
C LYS A 356 8.79 17.49 -9.63
N ILE A 357 7.73 17.02 -10.28
CA ILE A 357 6.34 17.31 -9.90
C ILE A 357 6.07 16.88 -8.46
N GLN A 358 6.41 15.64 -8.09
CA GLN A 358 6.19 15.15 -6.74
C GLN A 358 7.03 15.88 -5.68
N ILE A 359 8.32 16.11 -5.95
CA ILE A 359 9.21 16.78 -5.00
C ILE A 359 8.77 18.22 -4.75
N ASN A 360 8.37 18.94 -5.80
CA ASN A 360 7.85 20.30 -5.67
C ASN A 360 6.59 20.33 -4.80
N TYR A 361 5.68 19.37 -4.97
CA TYR A 361 4.45 19.31 -4.19
C TYR A 361 4.71 18.90 -2.72
N LEU A 362 5.65 17.99 -2.49
CA LEU A 362 6.07 17.61 -1.13
C LEU A 362 6.70 18.78 -0.37
N LYS A 363 7.44 19.65 -1.07
CA LYS A 363 8.07 20.83 -0.47
C LYS A 363 7.05 21.73 0.24
N GLU A 364 5.88 21.96 -0.36
CA GLU A 364 4.79 22.72 0.27
C GLU A 364 4.35 22.10 1.62
N GLY A 365 4.29 20.75 1.67
CA GLY A 365 3.97 20.00 2.88
C GLY A 365 5.06 20.06 3.95
N TYR A 366 6.33 20.02 3.52
CA TYR A 366 7.48 20.13 4.42
C TYR A 366 7.58 21.51 5.06
N GLU A 367 7.36 22.57 4.28
CA GLU A 367 7.49 23.97 4.73
C GLU A 367 6.31 24.43 5.58
N SER A 368 5.09 23.95 5.27
CA SER A 368 3.89 24.30 6.05
C SER A 368 3.84 23.65 7.44
N ARG A 369 4.50 22.49 7.62
CA ARG A 369 4.57 21.78 8.90
C ARG A 369 5.76 22.15 9.76
N SER A 370 6.82 22.74 9.19
CA SER A 370 7.96 23.27 9.95
C SER A 370 7.70 24.61 10.64
N MET A 371 6.48 25.17 10.51
CA MET A 371 6.04 26.41 11.17
C MET A 371 4.98 26.17 12.28
N ARG A 372 4.93 24.97 12.88
CA ARG A 372 4.09 24.69 14.05
C ARG A 372 4.89 24.08 15.19
#